data_AF-A0A1G3UAJ0-F1
#
_entry.id   AF-A0A1G3UAJ0-F1
#
_cell.length_a   1.000
_cell.length_b   1.000
_cell.length_c   1.000
_cell.angle_alpha   90.00
_cell.angle_beta   90.00
_cell.angle_gamma   90.00
#
_symmetry.space_group_name_H-M   'P 1'
#
loop_
_entity.id
_entity.type
_entity.pdbx_description
1 polymer ?
#
loop_
_entity_poly.entity_id
_entity_poly.type
_entity_poly.pdbx_seq_one_letter_code
_entity_poly.pdbx_strand_id
1 'polypeptide(L)'
;MRLTLDEYCKNFKMSKELVNSKIKAKKLDYVIEESQLFIVVEDNKNFLPEEKAISIENTQVTKPKTTVATVLALYQKENNFLKNKIAQLEAKIDKLIDDKEQMLRDERDKIEHIYSSKDMQLKNILELVNKKMELERKTTMIHEIESFEHEDESDFLSEPDMVELKEYLRSLNIKSSQRKIIKKRFLDAYDSDVRVMHKDGKLYLDLSKYDYSDLLAY
;
A
#
# COMPACT_ATOMS: atom_id res chain seq x y z
N MET A 1 -17.35 51.05 7.30
CA MET A 1 -15.89 50.86 7.04
C MET A 1 -15.57 50.82 5.54
N ARG A 2 -14.37 51.24 5.11
CA ARG A 2 -13.87 51.05 3.72
C ARG A 2 -12.94 49.84 3.70
N LEU A 3 -13.27 48.83 2.90
CA LEU A 3 -12.45 47.61 2.76
C LEU A 3 -11.93 47.50 1.34
N THR A 4 -10.69 47.04 1.18
CA THR A 4 -10.19 46.64 -0.14
C THR A 4 -10.94 45.41 -0.64
N LEU A 5 -10.92 45.16 -1.96
CA LEU A 5 -11.52 43.98 -2.57
C LEU A 5 -11.09 42.67 -1.85
N ASP A 6 -9.81 42.58 -1.51
CA ASP A 6 -9.22 41.39 -0.89
C ASP A 6 -9.63 41.22 0.57
N GLU A 7 -9.71 42.31 1.33
CA GLU A 7 -10.21 42.27 2.72
C GLU A 7 -11.71 41.93 2.76
N TYR A 8 -12.49 42.48 1.82
CA TYR A 8 -13.91 42.16 1.69
C TYR A 8 -14.13 40.67 1.35
N CYS A 9 -13.32 40.10 0.44
CA CYS A 9 -13.39 38.67 0.12
C CYS A 9 -13.08 37.78 1.34
N LYS A 10 -12.07 38.16 2.14
CA LYS A 10 -11.69 37.43 3.36
C LYS A 10 -12.78 37.51 4.43
N ASN A 11 -13.35 38.70 4.66
CA ASN A 11 -14.33 38.91 5.72
C ASN A 11 -15.67 38.20 5.45
N PHE A 12 -16.05 38.09 4.17
CA PHE A 12 -17.33 37.52 3.77
C PHE A 12 -17.25 36.12 3.12
N LYS A 13 -16.05 35.51 3.05
CA LYS A 13 -15.82 34.21 2.39
C LYS A 13 -16.40 34.13 0.97
N MET A 14 -16.33 35.25 0.24
CA MET A 14 -16.82 35.34 -1.14
C MET A 14 -15.64 35.33 -2.12
N SER A 15 -15.83 34.75 -3.32
CA SER A 15 -14.81 34.81 -4.37
C SER A 15 -14.71 36.23 -4.94
N LYS A 16 -13.50 36.61 -5.39
CA LYS A 16 -13.25 37.92 -6.04
C LYS A 16 -14.22 38.18 -7.20
N GLU A 17 -14.60 37.13 -7.92
CA GLU A 17 -15.56 37.17 -9.03
C GLU A 17 -16.98 37.53 -8.58
N LEU A 18 -17.43 36.96 -7.45
CA LEU A 18 -18.76 37.22 -6.92
C LEU A 18 -18.88 38.66 -6.39
N VAL A 19 -17.81 39.18 -5.82
CA VAL A 19 -17.71 40.60 -5.41
C VAL A 19 -17.73 41.52 -6.62
N ASN A 20 -16.95 41.22 -7.67
CA ASN A 20 -16.97 41.96 -8.93
C ASN A 20 -18.33 41.91 -9.62
N SER A 21 -19.04 40.78 -9.56
CA SER A 21 -20.39 40.64 -10.08
C SER A 21 -21.38 41.53 -9.33
N LYS A 22 -21.27 41.62 -8.00
CA LYS A 22 -22.10 42.51 -7.17
C LYS A 22 -21.82 44.00 -7.42
N ILE A 23 -20.56 44.37 -7.64
CA ILE A 23 -20.17 45.73 -8.04
C ILE A 23 -20.78 46.07 -9.41
N LYS A 24 -20.66 45.18 -10.40
CA LYS A 24 -21.27 45.36 -11.74
C LYS A 24 -22.79 45.46 -11.68
N ALA A 25 -23.42 44.71 -10.77
CA ALA A 25 -24.86 44.76 -10.53
C ALA A 25 -25.33 45.98 -9.73
N LYS A 26 -24.44 46.94 -9.39
CA LYS A 26 -24.70 48.10 -8.53
C LYS A 26 -25.31 47.74 -7.16
N LYS A 27 -24.99 46.54 -6.64
CA LYS A 27 -25.46 46.06 -5.33
C LYS A 27 -24.47 46.36 -4.20
N LEU A 28 -23.30 46.89 -4.54
CA LEU A 28 -22.27 47.32 -3.60
C LEU A 28 -21.79 48.70 -4.03
N ASP A 29 -21.78 49.62 -3.07
CA ASP A 29 -21.23 50.94 -3.28
C ASP A 29 -19.70 50.86 -3.20
N TYR A 30 -19.04 51.39 -4.22
CA TYR A 30 -17.58 51.41 -4.32
C TYR A 30 -17.09 52.84 -4.51
N VAL A 31 -15.93 53.13 -3.92
CA VAL A 31 -15.22 54.40 -4.05
C VAL A 31 -13.82 54.09 -4.58
N ILE A 32 -13.39 54.83 -5.59
CA ILE A 32 -12.04 54.74 -6.14
C ILE A 32 -11.23 55.90 -5.58
N GLU A 33 -10.25 55.59 -4.74
CA GLU A 33 -9.29 56.55 -4.20
C GLU A 33 -7.87 56.08 -4.56
N GLU A 34 -7.02 56.99 -5.05
CA GLU A 34 -5.60 56.73 -5.36
C GLU A 34 -5.34 55.47 -6.21
N SER A 35 -6.18 55.23 -7.22
CA SER A 35 -6.10 54.06 -8.13
C SER A 35 -6.41 52.71 -7.46
N GLN A 36 -6.96 52.70 -6.25
CA GLN A 36 -7.41 51.49 -5.55
C GLN A 36 -8.93 51.51 -5.34
N LEU A 37 -9.55 50.34 -5.53
CA LEU A 37 -11.00 50.16 -5.38
C LEU A 37 -11.33 49.76 -3.94
N PHE A 38 -12.06 50.64 -3.26
CA PHE A 38 -12.57 50.42 -1.91
C PHE A 38 -14.07 50.16 -1.96
N ILE A 39 -14.51 49.11 -1.27
CA ILE A 39 -15.92 48.79 -1.09
C ILE A 39 -16.37 49.45 0.21
N VAL A 40 -17.38 50.32 0.10
CA VAL A 40 -17.99 50.96 1.26
C VAL A 40 -18.92 49.94 1.88
N VAL A 41 -18.52 49.41 3.02
CA VAL A 41 -19.36 48.53 3.84
C VAL A 41 -20.03 49.41 4.87
N GLU A 42 -21.33 49.65 4.71
CA GLU A 42 -22.15 50.13 5.82
C GLU A 42 -22.10 49.07 6.92
N ASP A 43 -21.70 49.47 8.14
CA ASP A 43 -21.55 48.60 9.31
C ASP A 43 -22.91 48.18 9.89
N ASN A 44 -23.84 47.83 9.02
CA ASN A 44 -25.06 47.15 9.38
C ASN A 44 -24.75 45.66 9.41
N LYS A 45 -24.40 45.18 10.60
CA LYS A 45 -24.63 43.80 11.03
C LYS A 45 -26.13 43.52 10.92
N ASN A 46 -26.65 43.39 9.71
CA ASN A 46 -28.01 42.94 9.38
C ASN A 46 -27.99 42.50 7.90
N PHE A 47 -27.41 41.32 7.64
CA PHE A 47 -27.95 40.44 6.58
C PHE A 47 -29.08 39.59 7.18
N LEU A 48 -30.03 40.27 7.83
CA LEU A 48 -31.42 39.86 7.86
C LEU A 48 -32.07 40.63 6.70
N PRO A 49 -32.96 40.03 5.89
CA PRO A 49 -33.70 40.80 4.91
C PRO A 49 -34.66 41.72 5.67
N GLU A 50 -34.23 42.94 5.96
CA GLU A 50 -35.07 43.99 6.51
C GLU A 50 -36.13 44.37 5.48
N GLU A 51 -37.38 44.12 5.88
CA GLU A 51 -38.54 44.91 5.51
C GLU A 51 -38.17 46.41 5.55
N LYS A 52 -38.20 47.06 4.39
CA LYS A 52 -38.31 48.53 4.35
C LYS A 52 -39.53 48.90 3.52
N ALA A 53 -40.52 49.41 4.26
CA ALA A 53 -41.60 50.23 3.75
C ALA A 53 -41.02 51.36 2.90
N ILE A 54 -41.46 51.44 1.65
CA ILE A 54 -41.32 52.63 0.82
C ILE A 54 -42.68 52.88 0.19
N SER A 55 -43.35 53.91 0.68
CA SER A 55 -44.48 54.58 0.03
C SER A 55 -43.94 55.41 -1.13
N ILE A 56 -44.07 54.90 -2.36
CA ILE A 56 -44.05 55.72 -3.58
C ILE A 56 -45.13 55.17 -4.51
N GLU A 57 -45.99 56.08 -4.96
CA GLU A 57 -47.17 55.86 -5.78
C GLU A 57 -46.83 55.38 -7.21
N ASN A 58 -47.79 54.66 -7.80
CA ASN A 58 -47.99 54.43 -9.23
C ASN A 58 -47.00 53.55 -10.02
N THR A 59 -47.17 52.23 -9.95
CA THR A 59 -47.59 51.37 -11.09
C THR A 59 -47.80 49.94 -10.58
N GLN A 60 -49.04 49.55 -10.28
CA GLN A 60 -49.36 48.22 -9.77
C GLN A 60 -49.49 47.22 -10.93
N VAL A 61 -48.36 46.68 -11.38
CA VAL A 61 -48.35 45.29 -11.87
C VAL A 61 -48.23 44.41 -10.64
N THR A 62 -49.37 43.94 -10.14
CA THR A 62 -49.45 43.05 -8.98
C THR A 62 -48.84 41.70 -9.34
N LYS A 63 -47.53 41.57 -9.16
CA LYS A 63 -46.90 40.24 -9.01
C LYS A 63 -47.62 39.57 -7.83
N PRO A 64 -48.17 38.36 -7.99
CA PRO A 64 -48.86 37.69 -6.89
C PRO A 64 -47.86 37.54 -5.75
N LYS A 65 -48.22 38.05 -4.57
CA LYS A 65 -47.41 37.89 -3.36
C LYS A 65 -47.23 36.40 -3.13
N THR A 66 -46.00 35.89 -3.27
CA THR A 66 -45.68 34.48 -3.04
C THR A 66 -46.19 34.12 -1.65
N THR A 67 -47.19 33.24 -1.60
CA THR A 67 -47.82 32.88 -0.35
C THR A 67 -46.87 31.97 0.42
N VAL A 68 -46.90 32.03 1.75
CA VAL A 68 -46.09 31.14 2.61
C VAL A 68 -46.29 29.67 2.23
N ALA A 69 -47.50 29.29 1.84
CA ALA A 69 -47.82 27.96 1.32
C ALA A 69 -47.03 27.59 0.05
N THR A 70 -46.82 28.53 -0.88
CA THR A 70 -46.05 28.30 -2.11
C THR A 70 -44.57 28.10 -1.79
N VAL A 71 -44.02 28.89 -0.86
CA VAL A 71 -42.63 28.73 -0.39
C VAL A 71 -42.44 27.39 0.33
N LEU A 72 -43.37 27.02 1.21
CA LEU A 72 -43.34 25.74 1.92
C LEU A 72 -43.41 24.55 0.95
N ALA A 73 -44.28 24.62 -0.06
CA ALA A 73 -44.40 23.60 -1.10
C ALA A 73 -43.11 23.47 -1.95
N LEU A 74 -42.45 24.58 -2.26
CA LEU A 74 -41.15 24.57 -2.95
C LEU A 74 -40.08 23.89 -2.10
N TYR A 75 -39.97 24.24 -0.82
CA TYR A 75 -39.03 23.59 0.10
C TYR A 75 -39.33 22.10 0.30
N GLN A 76 -40.60 21.72 0.38
CA GLN A 76 -40.99 20.31 0.48
C GLN A 76 -40.60 19.53 -0.78
N LYS A 77 -40.79 20.12 -1.97
CA LYS A 77 -40.36 19.54 -3.23
C LYS A 77 -38.84 19.39 -3.31
N GLU A 78 -38.10 20.41 -2.89
CA GLU A 78 -36.63 20.38 -2.87
C GLU A 78 -36.09 19.35 -1.87
N ASN A 79 -36.67 19.28 -0.67
CA ASN A 79 -36.34 18.23 0.30
C ASN A 79 -36.61 16.83 -0.24
N ASN A 80 -37.73 16.60 -0.92
CA ASN A 80 -38.03 15.32 -1.54
C ASN A 80 -37.04 14.97 -2.66
N PHE A 81 -36.64 15.97 -3.47
CA PHE A 81 -35.61 15.79 -4.49
C PHE A 81 -34.26 15.40 -3.87
N LEU A 82 -33.84 16.08 -2.80
CA LEU A 82 -32.60 15.77 -2.09
C LEU A 82 -32.63 14.36 -1.48
N LYS A 83 -33.75 13.97 -0.84
CA LYS A 83 -33.92 12.60 -0.32
C LYS A 83 -33.81 11.54 -1.41
N ASN A 84 -34.47 11.76 -2.55
CA ASN A 84 -34.37 10.85 -3.70
C ASN A 84 -32.94 10.78 -4.24
N LYS A 85 -32.22 11.90 -4.26
CA LYS A 85 -30.83 11.94 -4.69
C LYS A 85 -29.92 11.18 -3.74
N ILE A 86 -30.13 11.31 -2.43
CA ILE A 86 -29.41 10.55 -1.41
C ILE A 86 -29.65 9.05 -1.60
N ALA A 87 -30.91 8.61 -1.73
CA ALA A 87 -31.23 7.20 -1.96
C ALA A 87 -30.59 6.65 -3.24
N GLN A 88 -30.53 7.44 -4.31
CA GLN A 88 -29.82 7.05 -5.54
C GLN A 88 -28.31 6.94 -5.35
N LEU A 89 -27.72 7.80 -4.53
CA LEU A 89 -26.28 7.77 -4.23
C LEU A 89 -25.94 6.58 -3.36
N GLU A 90 -26.74 6.31 -2.32
CA GLU A 90 -26.59 5.12 -1.47
C GLU A 90 -26.66 3.83 -2.31
N ALA A 91 -27.67 3.68 -3.16
CA ALA A 91 -27.77 2.52 -4.04
C ALA A 91 -26.60 2.38 -5.04
N LYS A 92 -25.98 3.50 -5.45
CA LYS A 92 -24.76 3.46 -6.28
C LYS A 92 -23.53 3.08 -5.47
N ILE A 93 -23.44 3.54 -4.23
CA ILE A 93 -22.36 3.17 -3.31
C ILE A 93 -22.44 1.68 -3.02
N ASP A 94 -23.62 1.14 -2.72
CA ASP A 94 -23.82 -0.29 -2.46
C ASP A 94 -23.37 -1.12 -3.67
N LYS A 95 -23.80 -0.76 -4.89
CA LYS A 95 -23.32 -1.41 -6.11
C LYS A 95 -21.80 -1.34 -6.28
N LEU A 96 -21.20 -0.19 -5.98
CA LEU A 96 -19.75 -0.02 -6.11
C LEU A 96 -18.99 -0.86 -5.08
N ILE A 97 -19.56 -1.06 -3.89
CA ILE A 97 -19.04 -1.95 -2.86
C ILE A 97 -19.12 -3.40 -3.36
N ASP A 98 -20.27 -3.82 -3.88
CA ASP A 98 -20.47 -5.16 -4.44
C ASP A 98 -19.50 -5.44 -5.60
N ASP A 99 -19.38 -4.51 -6.55
CA ASP A 99 -18.45 -4.62 -7.69
C ASP A 99 -17.00 -4.74 -7.21
N LYS A 100 -16.62 -3.96 -6.19
CA LYS A 100 -15.27 -4.02 -5.61
C LYS A 100 -15.04 -5.36 -4.91
N GLU A 101 -16.00 -5.86 -4.14
CA GLU A 101 -15.88 -7.13 -3.46
C GLU A 101 -15.78 -8.29 -4.46
N GLN A 102 -16.59 -8.26 -5.51
CA GLN A 102 -16.51 -9.24 -6.59
C GLN A 102 -15.14 -9.18 -7.28
N MET A 103 -14.63 -7.99 -7.60
CA MET A 103 -13.30 -7.83 -8.19
C MET A 103 -12.20 -8.41 -7.30
N LEU A 104 -12.27 -8.19 -5.99
CA LEU A 104 -11.29 -8.74 -5.04
C LEU A 104 -11.37 -10.27 -4.96
N ARG A 105 -12.58 -10.85 -5.03
CA ARG A 105 -12.77 -12.31 -5.08
C ARG A 105 -12.20 -12.88 -6.38
N ASP A 106 -12.48 -12.25 -7.51
CA ASP A 106 -11.97 -12.67 -8.82
C ASP A 106 -10.44 -12.62 -8.88
N GLU A 107 -9.83 -11.56 -8.31
CA GLU A 107 -8.37 -11.46 -8.20
C GLU A 107 -7.78 -12.54 -7.30
N ARG A 108 -8.41 -12.83 -6.16
CA ARG A 108 -8.00 -13.90 -5.26
C ARG A 108 -8.05 -15.26 -5.96
N ASP A 109 -9.16 -15.57 -6.62
CA ASP A 109 -9.36 -16.85 -7.29
C ASP A 109 -8.39 -17.00 -8.48
N LYS A 110 -8.09 -15.91 -9.19
CA LYS A 110 -7.06 -15.87 -10.23
C LYS A 110 -5.67 -16.17 -9.65
N ILE A 111 -5.32 -15.58 -8.52
CA ILE A 111 -4.05 -15.80 -7.84
C ILE A 111 -3.95 -17.28 -7.41
N GLU A 112 -5.00 -17.79 -6.75
CA GLU A 112 -5.08 -19.18 -6.31
C GLU A 112 -4.89 -20.16 -7.49
N HIS A 113 -5.58 -19.90 -8.59
CA HIS A 113 -5.45 -20.71 -9.81
C HIS A 113 -4.01 -20.70 -10.37
N ILE A 114 -3.37 -19.53 -10.41
CA ILE A 114 -1.97 -19.42 -10.87
C ILE A 114 -1.03 -20.20 -9.96
N TYR A 115 -1.17 -20.07 -8.63
CA TYR A 115 -0.32 -20.79 -7.69
C TYR A 115 -0.55 -22.30 -7.76
N SER A 116 -1.81 -22.75 -7.81
CA SER A 116 -2.15 -24.17 -7.98
C SER A 116 -1.61 -24.75 -9.28
N SER A 117 -1.74 -24.01 -10.40
CA SER A 117 -1.18 -24.41 -11.69
C SER A 117 0.34 -24.51 -11.66
N LYS A 118 1.02 -23.53 -11.05
CA LYS A 118 2.49 -23.56 -10.87
C LYS A 118 2.92 -24.73 -10.00
N ASP A 119 2.23 -24.97 -8.89
CA ASP A 119 2.52 -26.08 -7.98
C ASP A 119 2.37 -27.43 -8.69
N MET A 120 1.32 -27.59 -9.49
CA MET A 120 1.14 -28.78 -10.33
C MET A 120 2.28 -28.94 -11.36
N GLN A 121 2.71 -27.85 -11.99
CA GLN A 121 3.86 -27.88 -12.90
C GLN A 121 5.15 -28.27 -12.18
N LEU A 122 5.40 -27.72 -10.99
CA LEU A 122 6.56 -28.06 -10.15
C LEU A 122 6.53 -29.54 -9.76
N LYS A 123 5.38 -30.06 -9.33
CA LYS A 123 5.19 -31.47 -9.00
C LYS A 123 5.49 -32.37 -10.19
N ASN A 124 4.95 -32.03 -11.37
CA ASN A 124 5.24 -32.78 -12.59
C ASN A 124 6.73 -32.75 -12.93
N ILE A 125 7.40 -31.60 -12.83
CA ILE A 125 8.84 -31.48 -13.07
C ILE A 125 9.63 -32.34 -12.09
N LEU A 126 9.30 -32.30 -10.80
CA LEU A 126 9.95 -33.11 -9.77
C LEU A 126 9.74 -34.61 -10.00
N GLU A 127 8.53 -35.03 -10.37
CA GLU A 127 8.25 -36.43 -10.75
C GLU A 127 9.08 -36.86 -11.96
N LEU A 128 9.18 -36.00 -12.99
CA LEU A 128 10.02 -36.28 -14.17
C LEU A 128 11.50 -36.37 -13.81
N VAL A 129 12.00 -35.48 -12.96
CA VAL A 129 13.40 -35.48 -12.48
C VAL A 129 13.68 -36.73 -11.64
N ASN A 130 12.79 -37.07 -10.71
CA ASN A 130 12.90 -38.30 -9.92
C ASN A 130 12.91 -39.54 -10.82
N LYS A 131 11.98 -39.62 -11.78
CA LYS A 131 11.95 -40.72 -12.75
C LYS A 131 13.22 -40.78 -13.60
N LYS A 132 13.76 -39.63 -14.01
CA LYS A 132 15.04 -39.55 -14.74
C LYS A 132 16.20 -40.03 -13.86
N MET A 133 16.29 -39.59 -12.61
CA MET A 133 17.32 -40.05 -11.67
C MET A 133 17.21 -41.55 -11.37
N GLU A 134 16.01 -42.08 -11.21
CA GLU A 134 15.79 -43.52 -11.07
C GLU A 134 16.23 -44.29 -12.33
N LEU A 135 15.93 -43.77 -13.52
CA LEU A 135 16.38 -44.36 -14.78
C LEU A 135 17.91 -44.29 -14.90
N GLU A 136 18.52 -43.15 -14.60
CA GLU A 136 19.97 -42.98 -14.58
C GLU A 136 20.62 -43.96 -13.60
N ARG A 137 20.12 -44.07 -12.36
CA ARG A 137 20.59 -45.07 -11.38
C ARG A 137 20.45 -46.50 -11.89
N LYS A 138 19.31 -46.85 -12.51
CA LYS A 138 19.11 -48.18 -13.12
C LYS A 138 20.06 -48.41 -14.29
N THR A 139 20.31 -47.43 -15.13
CA THR A 139 21.27 -47.55 -16.24
C THR A 139 22.71 -47.62 -15.76
N THR A 140 23.07 -46.88 -14.70
CA THR A 140 24.39 -46.97 -14.06
C THR A 140 24.57 -48.33 -13.43
N MET A 141 23.58 -48.87 -12.70
CA MET A 141 23.62 -50.25 -12.22
C MET A 141 23.72 -51.27 -13.37
N ILE A 142 22.98 -51.12 -14.47
CA ILE A 142 23.09 -52.03 -15.63
C ILE A 142 24.47 -51.94 -16.30
N HIS A 143 25.12 -50.77 -16.30
CA HIS A 143 26.47 -50.59 -16.83
C HIS A 143 27.58 -51.03 -15.84
N GLU A 144 27.31 -50.95 -14.54
CA GLU A 144 28.22 -51.38 -13.46
C GLU A 144 28.09 -52.88 -13.12
N ILE A 145 27.04 -53.59 -13.56
CA ILE A 145 26.93 -55.05 -13.36
C ILE A 145 27.99 -55.84 -14.18
N GLU A 146 28.68 -55.23 -15.15
CA GLU A 146 29.88 -55.85 -15.74
C GLU A 146 31.14 -55.65 -14.88
N SER A 147 31.06 -54.86 -13.81
CA SER A 147 32.18 -54.52 -12.93
C SER A 147 31.73 -54.35 -11.47
N PHE A 148 31.76 -55.48 -10.74
CA PHE A 148 31.78 -55.61 -9.28
C PHE A 148 30.46 -55.57 -8.53
N GLU A 149 30.05 -56.76 -8.09
CA GLU A 149 29.26 -56.97 -6.88
C GLU A 149 29.99 -56.41 -5.65
N HIS A 150 29.53 -55.28 -5.12
CA HIS A 150 29.67 -54.98 -3.69
C HIS A 150 28.33 -54.48 -3.15
N GLU A 151 27.73 -55.32 -2.32
CA GLU A 151 26.67 -54.99 -1.39
C GLU A 151 27.19 -53.93 -0.42
N ASP A 152 26.70 -52.70 -0.53
CA ASP A 152 26.67 -51.74 0.57
C ASP A 152 25.23 -51.21 0.69
N GLU A 153 24.39 -52.01 1.34
CA GLU A 153 23.22 -51.50 2.04
C GLU A 153 23.71 -50.68 3.23
N SER A 154 23.82 -49.35 3.08
CA SER A 154 23.91 -48.44 4.22
C SER A 154 23.06 -47.19 3.99
N ASP A 155 21.85 -47.26 4.55
CA ASP A 155 21.06 -46.18 5.12
C ASP A 155 21.20 -44.75 4.56
N PHE A 156 20.20 -44.38 3.76
CA PHE A 156 19.69 -43.02 3.66
C PHE A 156 19.08 -42.58 5.00
N LEU A 157 19.90 -42.24 6.01
CA LEU A 157 19.42 -41.58 7.23
C LEU A 157 20.43 -40.54 7.72
N SER A 158 19.98 -39.28 7.78
CA SER A 158 20.59 -38.09 8.43
C SER A 158 21.84 -37.52 7.73
N GLU A 159 21.68 -36.38 7.05
CA GLU A 159 22.81 -35.42 6.94
C GLU A 159 23.24 -35.08 8.38
N PRO A 160 24.46 -35.41 8.82
CA PRO A 160 24.95 -34.92 10.11
C PRO A 160 25.13 -33.41 9.98
N ASP A 161 25.02 -32.68 11.10
CA ASP A 161 24.99 -31.22 11.18
C ASP A 161 26.28 -30.56 10.63
N MET A 162 26.46 -30.58 9.31
CA MET A 162 27.59 -29.99 8.61
C MET A 162 27.33 -28.51 8.42
N VAL A 163 27.99 -27.68 9.22
CA VAL A 163 27.81 -26.22 9.20
C VAL A 163 29.02 -25.55 8.56
N GLU A 164 28.79 -24.62 7.62
CA GLU A 164 29.88 -23.81 7.03
C GLU A 164 30.52 -22.94 8.13
N LEU A 165 31.86 -23.01 8.29
CA LEU A 165 32.59 -22.26 9.31
C LEU A 165 32.31 -20.75 9.26
N LYS A 166 32.11 -20.19 8.06
CA LYS A 166 31.80 -18.77 7.91
C LYS A 166 30.41 -18.41 8.42
N GLU A 167 29.43 -19.30 8.25
CA GLU A 167 28.06 -19.11 8.73
C GLU A 167 28.00 -19.33 10.23
N TYR A 168 28.69 -20.35 10.74
CA TYR A 168 28.84 -20.60 12.17
C TYR A 168 29.51 -19.43 12.92
N LEU A 169 30.58 -18.86 12.36
CA LEU A 169 31.21 -17.66 12.93
C LEU A 169 30.35 -16.40 12.79
N ARG A 170 29.31 -16.40 11.94
CA ARG A 170 28.35 -15.28 11.86
C ARG A 170 27.25 -15.41 12.91
N SER A 171 26.83 -16.63 13.26
CA SER A 171 25.86 -16.87 14.33
C SER A 171 26.47 -16.64 15.72
N LEU A 172 27.76 -16.95 15.88
CA LEU A 172 28.53 -16.55 17.06
C LEU A 172 28.72 -15.02 17.06
N ASN A 173 28.17 -14.32 18.04
CA ASN A 173 28.19 -12.86 18.20
C ASN A 173 29.61 -12.31 18.56
N ILE A 174 30.59 -12.58 17.69
CA ILE A 174 32.02 -12.38 17.89
C ILE A 174 32.51 -11.21 17.02
N LYS A 175 33.49 -10.45 17.52
CA LYS A 175 34.06 -9.30 16.80
C LYS A 175 34.73 -9.73 15.49
N SER A 176 34.72 -8.85 14.50
CA SER A 176 35.32 -9.11 13.18
C SER A 176 36.82 -9.44 13.25
N SER A 177 37.55 -8.89 14.23
CA SER A 177 38.96 -9.20 14.50
C SER A 177 39.15 -10.66 14.95
N GLN A 178 38.36 -11.12 15.90
CA GLN A 178 38.38 -12.49 16.43
C GLN A 178 37.99 -13.50 15.35
N ARG A 179 37.00 -13.20 14.51
CA ARG A 179 36.62 -14.06 13.37
C ARG A 179 37.75 -14.26 12.37
N LYS A 180 38.60 -13.25 12.16
CA LYS A 180 39.79 -13.39 11.30
C LYS A 180 40.85 -14.29 11.94
N ILE A 181 41.07 -14.17 13.25
CA ILE A 181 42.01 -15.01 14.00
C ILE A 181 41.58 -16.47 13.95
N ILE A 182 40.31 -16.76 14.24
CA ILE A 182 39.74 -18.11 14.21
C ILE A 182 39.85 -18.71 12.81
N LYS A 183 39.45 -17.99 11.76
CA LYS A 183 39.58 -18.47 10.37
C LYS A 183 41.01 -18.80 9.98
N LYS A 184 41.99 -18.02 10.45
CA LYS A 184 43.40 -18.30 10.21
C LYS A 184 43.82 -19.61 10.87
N ARG A 185 43.41 -19.85 12.13
CA ARG A 185 43.69 -21.12 12.82
C ARG A 185 43.08 -22.33 12.14
N PHE A 186 41.83 -22.23 11.68
CA PHE A 186 41.18 -23.30 10.91
C PHE A 186 41.87 -23.56 9.56
N LEU A 187 42.43 -22.53 8.93
CA LEU A 187 43.22 -22.67 7.71
C LEU A 187 44.59 -23.31 7.99
N ASP A 188 45.24 -22.93 9.08
CA ASP A 188 46.54 -23.49 9.50
C ASP A 188 46.39 -24.96 9.96
N ALA A 189 45.23 -25.33 10.52
CA ALA A 189 44.92 -26.69 10.97
C ALA A 189 44.38 -27.60 9.85
N TYR A 190 44.05 -27.04 8.67
CA TYR A 190 43.38 -27.77 7.58
C TYR A 190 44.15 -29.03 7.11
N ASP A 191 45.48 -28.94 6.98
CA ASP A 191 46.30 -30.07 6.52
C ASP A 191 46.73 -31.01 7.66
N SER A 192 46.51 -30.62 8.92
CA SER A 192 47.01 -31.34 10.11
C SER A 192 45.91 -31.97 10.96
N ASP A 193 44.68 -31.47 10.85
CA ASP A 193 43.57 -31.85 11.72
C ASP A 193 42.42 -32.47 10.89
N VAL A 194 42.16 -33.75 11.14
CA VAL A 194 41.09 -34.54 10.50
C VAL A 194 39.69 -33.95 10.79
N ARG A 195 39.56 -33.08 11.80
CA ARG A 195 38.30 -32.42 12.18
C ARG A 195 37.89 -31.31 11.21
N VAL A 196 38.79 -30.79 10.38
CA VAL A 196 38.52 -29.66 9.49
C VAL A 196 38.30 -30.15 8.06
N MET A 197 37.05 -30.16 7.62
CA MET A 197 36.68 -30.67 6.30
C MET A 197 36.65 -29.56 5.25
N HIS A 198 37.15 -29.85 4.04
CA HIS A 198 37.09 -28.94 2.91
C HIS A 198 36.26 -29.52 1.77
N LYS A 199 35.31 -28.70 1.30
CA LYS A 199 34.47 -29.01 0.15
C LYS A 199 34.28 -27.72 -0.65
N ASP A 200 34.50 -27.77 -1.95
CA ASP A 200 34.25 -26.66 -2.89
C ASP A 200 34.92 -25.32 -2.49
N GLY A 201 36.16 -25.35 -1.98
CA GLY A 201 36.86 -24.11 -1.59
C GLY A 201 36.47 -23.56 -0.21
N LYS A 202 35.61 -24.26 0.55
CA LYS A 202 35.06 -23.81 1.83
C LYS A 202 35.34 -24.81 2.94
N LEU A 203 35.41 -24.30 4.18
CA LEU A 203 35.63 -25.08 5.39
C LEU A 203 34.31 -25.39 6.10
N TYR A 204 34.13 -26.65 6.45
CA TYR A 204 32.95 -27.19 7.13
C TYR A 204 33.34 -27.81 8.47
N LEU A 205 32.40 -27.75 9.41
CA LEU A 205 32.51 -28.31 10.75
C LEU A 205 31.41 -29.36 10.95
N ASP A 206 31.74 -30.45 11.61
CA ASP A 206 30.78 -31.46 12.03
C ASP A 206 30.58 -31.35 13.55
N LEU A 207 29.58 -30.57 13.95
CA LEU A 207 29.31 -30.25 15.35
C LEU A 207 28.76 -31.47 16.13
N SER A 208 28.29 -32.49 15.42
CA SER A 208 27.77 -33.72 16.00
C SER A 208 28.90 -34.69 16.35
N LYS A 209 30.02 -34.63 15.62
CA LYS A 209 31.12 -35.60 15.72
C LYS A 209 32.34 -35.09 16.48
N TYR A 210 32.64 -33.78 16.45
CA TYR A 210 33.86 -33.23 17.04
C TYR A 210 33.60 -31.98 17.88
N ASP A 211 34.34 -31.85 18.99
CA ASP A 211 34.41 -30.60 19.75
C ASP A 211 35.49 -29.68 19.16
N TYR A 212 35.12 -28.42 18.94
CA TYR A 212 35.95 -27.37 18.35
C TYR A 212 36.23 -26.22 19.33
N SER A 213 35.92 -26.40 20.62
CA SER A 213 36.12 -25.38 21.66
C SER A 213 37.58 -24.88 21.74
N ASP A 214 38.55 -25.74 21.40
CA ASP A 214 39.98 -25.44 21.28
C ASP A 214 40.29 -24.46 20.12
N LEU A 215 39.70 -24.72 18.96
CA LEU A 215 39.91 -23.94 17.74
C LEU A 215 39.07 -22.66 17.70
N LEU A 216 37.97 -22.62 18.46
CA LEU A 216 37.07 -21.48 18.60
C LEU A 216 37.44 -20.52 19.73
N ALA A 217 38.36 -20.91 20.62
CA ALA A 217 38.83 -20.06 21.71
C ALA A 217 39.55 -18.80 21.18
N TYR A 218 39.18 -17.62 21.70
CA TYR A 218 39.70 -16.31 21.26
C TYR A 218 40.32 -15.50 22.40
#